data_AF-R9KFE5-F1
#
_entry.id   AF-R9KFE5-F1
#
_cell.length_a   1.000
_cell.length_b   1.000
_cell.length_c   1.000
_cell.angle_alpha   90.00
_cell.angle_beta   90.00
_cell.angle_gamma   90.00
#
_symmetry.space_group_name_H-M   'P 1'
#
loop_
_entity.id
_entity.type
_entity.pdbx_description
1 polymer ?
#
loop_
_entity_poly.entity_id
_entity_poly.type
_entity_poly.pdbx_seq_one_letter_code
_entity_poly.pdbx_strand_id
1 'polypeptide(L)'
;MKAIKIYTKSQLILLRNINPFLRRYRLPKKVLKRIDYILEEEHLGKQGFLLILLAPVKDDIREIEDGANVYPLKLEFTADLECIKVRNIESGKIKSKEWFLVKLYIPKTDSYIYAIYSILQKYLK
;
A
#
# COMPACT_ATOMS: atom_id res chain seq x y z
N MET A 1 -8.76 -4.55 -10.06
CA MET A 1 -8.65 -3.96 -8.69
C MET A 1 -8.20 -2.49 -8.79
N LYS A 2 -8.51 -1.63 -7.81
CA LYS A 2 -8.09 -0.22 -7.83
C LYS A 2 -6.81 -0.04 -7.02
N ALA A 3 -5.72 0.25 -7.70
CA ALA A 3 -4.40 0.44 -7.11
C ALA A 3 -3.74 1.71 -7.64
N ILE A 4 -2.85 2.29 -6.83
CA ILE A 4 -1.96 3.38 -7.23
C ILE A 4 -0.53 2.89 -7.05
N LYS A 5 0.31 3.08 -8.07
CA LYS A 5 1.75 2.85 -7.99
C LYS A 5 2.46 4.19 -7.81
N ILE A 6 3.34 4.28 -6.81
CA ILE A 6 4.14 5.46 -6.51
C ILE A 6 5.60 5.07 -6.61
N TYR A 7 6.30 5.69 -7.54
CA TYR A 7 7.72 5.49 -7.84
C TYR A 7 8.58 6.61 -7.27
N THR A 8 8.02 7.81 -7.13
CA THR A 8 8.80 9.01 -6.79
C THR A 8 8.10 9.92 -5.80
N LYS A 9 8.89 10.78 -5.15
CA LYS A 9 8.40 11.83 -4.24
C LYS A 9 7.37 12.76 -4.91
N SER A 10 7.58 13.12 -6.18
CA SER A 10 6.66 14.00 -6.92
C SER A 10 5.28 13.37 -7.09
N GLN A 11 5.21 12.06 -7.33
CA GLN A 11 3.94 11.32 -7.41
C GLN A 11 3.24 11.26 -6.03
N LEU A 12 4.00 11.14 -4.93
CA LEU A 12 3.44 11.26 -3.58
C LEU A 12 2.88 12.66 -3.31
N ILE A 13 3.56 13.72 -3.73
CA ILE A 13 3.07 15.10 -3.59
C ILE A 13 1.75 15.27 -4.36
N LEU A 14 1.69 14.77 -5.60
CA LEU A 14 0.45 14.76 -6.38
C LEU A 14 -0.66 14.00 -5.64
N LEU A 15 -0.35 12.80 -5.13
CA LEU A 15 -1.29 11.99 -4.36
C LEU A 15 -1.82 12.76 -3.14
N ARG A 16 -0.97 13.47 -2.39
CA ARG A 16 -1.36 14.30 -1.24
C ARG A 16 -2.36 15.38 -1.64
N ASN A 17 -2.13 16.04 -2.78
CA ASN A 17 -2.99 17.10 -3.29
C ASN A 17 -4.36 16.58 -3.75
N ILE A 18 -4.41 15.39 -4.39
CA ILE A 18 -5.67 14.80 -4.84
C ILE A 18 -6.41 14.01 -3.76
N ASN A 19 -5.72 13.59 -2.68
CA ASN A 19 -6.27 12.73 -1.64
C ASN A 19 -7.61 13.21 -1.03
N PRO A 20 -7.82 14.51 -0.76
CA PRO A 20 -9.12 15.01 -0.30
C PRO A 20 -10.28 14.70 -1.25
N PHE A 21 -10.01 14.60 -2.55
CA PHE A 21 -11.01 14.36 -3.60
C PHE A 21 -11.28 12.86 -3.84
N LEU A 22 -10.51 11.95 -3.21
CA LEU A 22 -10.68 10.50 -3.38
C LEU A 22 -11.90 9.91 -2.65
N ARG A 23 -12.71 10.73 -1.97
CA ARG A 23 -13.95 10.34 -1.25
C ARG A 23 -13.72 9.10 -0.37
N ARG A 24 -14.37 7.98 -0.69
CA ARG A 24 -14.28 6.69 0.03
C ARG A 24 -12.89 6.03 -0.03
N TYR A 25 -12.03 6.47 -0.93
CA TYR A 25 -10.65 5.97 -1.08
C TYR A 25 -9.61 6.90 -0.45
N ARG A 26 -10.05 7.92 0.30
CA ARG A 26 -9.16 8.83 1.01
C ARG A 26 -8.22 8.05 1.92
N LEU A 27 -6.93 8.30 1.75
CA LEU A 27 -5.85 7.70 2.52
C LEU A 27 -5.66 8.47 3.84
N PRO A 28 -5.51 7.76 4.97
CA PRO A 28 -5.16 8.38 6.24
C PRO A 28 -3.81 9.11 6.18
N LYS A 29 -3.66 10.21 6.93
CA LYS A 29 -2.39 10.96 7.03
C LYS A 29 -1.20 10.07 7.42
N LYS A 30 -1.41 9.10 8.33
CA LYS A 30 -0.36 8.15 8.75
C LYS A 30 0.11 7.25 7.61
N VAL A 31 -0.80 6.81 6.73
CA VAL A 31 -0.45 6.03 5.53
C VAL A 31 0.42 6.89 4.60
N LEU A 32 -0.01 8.13 4.33
CA LEU A 32 0.77 9.07 3.51
C LEU A 32 2.15 9.41 4.11
N LYS A 33 2.29 9.41 5.44
CA LYS A 33 3.56 9.59 6.13
C LYS A 33 4.46 8.35 6.01
N ARG A 34 3.88 7.14 6.08
CA ARG A 34 4.64 5.89 5.91
C ARG A 34 5.19 5.76 4.49
N ILE A 35 4.39 6.12 3.48
CA ILE A 35 4.84 6.20 2.08
C ILE A 35 6.03 7.14 1.93
N ASP A 36 5.98 8.29 2.63
CA ASP A 36 7.05 9.28 2.61
C ASP A 36 8.37 8.71 3.08
N TYR A 37 8.35 8.04 4.24
CA TYR A 37 9.53 7.40 4.83
C TYR A 37 10.11 6.33 3.90
N ILE A 38 9.28 5.48 3.31
CA ILE A 38 9.74 4.43 2.40
C ILE A 38 10.44 5.03 1.19
N LEU A 39 9.90 6.11 0.61
CA LEU A 39 10.51 6.77 -0.55
C LEU A 39 11.82 7.50 -0.21
N GLU A 40 12.07 7.85 1.05
CA GLU A 40 13.29 8.52 1.49
C GLU A 40 14.38 7.54 1.91
N GLU A 41 14.02 6.50 2.66
CA GLU A 41 14.97 5.62 3.36
C GLU A 41 15.22 4.30 2.64
N GLU A 42 14.25 3.81 1.85
CA GLU A 42 14.31 2.46 1.29
C GLU A 42 14.75 2.47 -0.18
N HIS A 43 15.67 1.56 -0.53
CA HIS A 43 16.05 1.36 -1.92
C HIS A 43 15.01 0.50 -2.64
N LEU A 44 14.25 1.10 -3.56
CA LEU A 44 13.27 0.38 -4.38
C LEU A 44 13.91 -0.44 -5.51
N GLY A 45 15.11 -0.06 -5.97
CA GLY A 45 15.71 -0.63 -7.20
C GLY A 45 15.03 -0.10 -8.47
N LYS A 46 15.50 -0.55 -9.64
CA LYS A 46 15.09 0.01 -10.95
C LYS A 46 13.63 -0.22 -11.30
N GLN A 47 13.04 -1.33 -10.84
CA GLN A 47 11.65 -1.70 -11.13
C GLN A 47 10.76 -1.71 -9.90
N GLY A 48 11.29 -1.25 -8.75
CA GLY A 48 10.53 -1.17 -7.53
C GLY A 48 9.62 0.04 -7.47
N PHE A 49 8.61 -0.07 -6.62
CA PHE A 49 7.62 0.97 -6.39
C PHE A 49 6.84 0.70 -5.11
N LEU A 50 6.15 1.72 -4.63
CA LEU A 50 5.16 1.56 -3.59
C LEU A 50 3.78 1.33 -4.22
N LEU A 51 3.11 0.25 -3.83
CA LEU A 51 1.78 -0.12 -4.25
C LEU A 51 0.77 0.28 -3.17
N ILE A 52 -0.30 0.99 -3.54
CA ILE A 52 -1.39 1.33 -2.64
C ILE A 52 -2.69 0.69 -3.14
N LEU A 53 -3.22 -0.27 -2.39
CA LEU A 53 -4.52 -0.85 -2.67
C LEU A 53 -5.62 0.00 -2.02
N LEU A 54 -6.44 0.64 -2.86
CA LEU A 54 -7.44 1.60 -2.41
C LEU A 54 -8.67 0.92 -1.80
N ALA A 55 -9.01 -0.27 -2.32
CA ALA A 55 -10.08 -1.10 -1.79
C ALA A 55 -9.52 -2.03 -0.70
N PRO A 56 -10.31 -2.36 0.35
CA PRO A 56 -9.90 -3.37 1.29
C PRO A 56 -9.75 -4.74 0.62
N VAL A 57 -8.64 -5.40 0.91
CA VAL A 57 -8.31 -6.76 0.49
C VAL A 57 -9.03 -7.75 1.41
N LYS A 58 -9.42 -8.91 0.86
CA LYS A 58 -10.08 -9.98 1.63
C LYS A 58 -9.09 -11.02 2.19
N ASP A 59 -7.86 -10.60 2.39
CA ASP A 59 -6.69 -11.41 2.81
C ASP A 59 -6.15 -12.40 1.76
N ASP A 60 -6.41 -12.18 0.47
CA ASP A 60 -5.81 -13.00 -0.59
C ASP A 60 -4.52 -12.35 -1.13
N ILE A 61 -3.40 -13.08 -1.02
CA ILE A 61 -2.09 -12.79 -1.62
C ILE A 61 -2.24 -12.43 -3.11
N ARG A 62 -3.15 -13.11 -3.82
CA ARG A 62 -3.40 -12.88 -5.25
C ARG A 62 -3.91 -11.47 -5.55
N GLU A 63 -4.70 -10.88 -4.64
CA GLU A 63 -5.10 -9.48 -4.83
C GLU A 63 -3.85 -8.59 -4.82
N ILE A 64 -2.89 -8.80 -3.92
CA ILE A 64 -1.66 -8.00 -3.91
C ILE A 64 -0.86 -8.19 -5.20
N GLU A 65 -0.72 -9.43 -5.69
CA GLU A 65 -0.04 -9.75 -6.96
C GLU A 65 -0.73 -9.09 -8.17
N ASP A 66 -2.07 -9.19 -8.27
CA ASP A 66 -2.88 -8.56 -9.31
C ASP A 66 -2.75 -7.03 -9.29
N GLY A 67 -2.59 -6.45 -8.09
CA GLY A 67 -2.37 -5.02 -7.92
C GLY A 67 -0.97 -4.58 -8.31
N ALA A 68 0.02 -5.41 -7.98
CA ALA A 68 1.40 -5.21 -8.39
C ALA A 68 1.54 -5.31 -9.90
N ASN A 69 0.86 -6.27 -10.54
CA ASN A 69 0.83 -6.48 -11.99
C ASN A 69 2.22 -6.36 -12.63
N VAL A 70 3.15 -7.21 -12.19
CA VAL A 70 4.55 -7.23 -12.64
C VAL A 70 4.87 -8.44 -13.53
N TYR A 71 3.85 -9.09 -14.09
CA TYR A 71 4.03 -10.25 -14.97
C TYR A 71 4.96 -9.94 -16.15
N PRO A 72 5.82 -10.90 -16.57
CA PRO A 72 5.94 -12.28 -16.08
C PRO A 72 6.92 -12.44 -14.90
N LEU A 73 7.29 -11.36 -14.21
CA LEU A 73 8.23 -11.42 -13.08
C LEU A 73 7.59 -12.11 -11.88
N LYS A 74 8.39 -12.91 -11.16
CA LYS A 74 7.98 -13.53 -9.90
C LYS A 74 8.13 -12.54 -8.75
N LEU A 75 7.15 -12.56 -7.86
CA LEU A 75 7.17 -11.84 -6.59
C LEU A 75 7.44 -12.82 -5.46
N GLU A 76 8.31 -12.42 -4.54
CA GLU A 76 8.56 -13.14 -3.30
C GLU A 76 8.12 -12.27 -2.13
N PHE A 77 7.25 -12.81 -1.28
CA PHE A 77 6.80 -12.13 -0.07
C PHE A 77 7.88 -12.21 0.99
N THR A 78 8.33 -11.07 1.51
CA THR A 78 9.22 -11.07 2.67
C THR A 78 8.38 -11.24 3.94
N ALA A 79 9.00 -11.72 5.02
CA ALA A 79 8.33 -11.89 6.31
C ALA A 79 8.01 -10.54 7.01
N ASP A 80 8.31 -9.41 6.38
CA ASP A 80 8.19 -8.08 6.97
C ASP A 80 6.78 -7.51 6.79
N LEU A 81 5.85 -8.01 7.62
CA LEU A 81 4.50 -7.46 7.73
C LEU A 81 4.44 -6.42 8.86
N GLU A 82 4.06 -5.19 8.52
CA GLU A 82 3.85 -4.10 9.48
C GLU A 82 2.39 -3.66 9.53
N CYS A 83 1.81 -3.59 10.73
CA CYS A 83 0.49 -2.98 10.95
C CYS A 83 0.63 -1.46 11.17
N ILE A 84 0.05 -0.67 10.26
CA ILE A 84 0.00 0.78 10.35
C ILE A 84 -1.16 1.19 11.25
N LYS A 85 -0.86 1.47 12.52
CA LYS A 85 -1.87 1.89 13.52
C LYS A 85 -2.49 3.26 13.19
N VAL A 86 -3.61 3.26 12.49
CA VAL A 86 -4.42 4.47 12.23
C VAL A 86 -5.42 4.67 13.36
N ARG A 87 -5.30 5.79 14.11
CA ARG A 87 -6.33 6.20 15.07
C ARG A 87 -7.45 6.88 14.28
N ASN A 88 -8.62 6.22 14.18
CA ASN A 88 -9.82 6.88 13.64
C ASN A 88 -10.39 7.81 14.71
N ILE A 89 -10.37 9.11 14.47
CA ILE A 89 -11.01 10.11 15.34
C ILE A 89 -12.34 10.60 14.74
N GLU A 90 -12.64 10.31 13.47
CA GLU A 90 -13.86 10.80 12.83
C GLU A 90 -14.94 9.72 12.71
N SER A 91 -15.98 9.94 13.52
CA SER A 91 -17.42 9.71 13.25
C SER A 91 -17.90 8.30 12.84
N GLY A 92 -18.30 7.54 13.86
CA GLY A 92 -19.68 7.04 13.97
C GLY A 92 -20.13 5.85 13.13
N LYS A 93 -19.72 5.68 11.87
CA LYS A 93 -20.17 4.55 11.00
C LYS A 93 -19.27 4.37 9.79
N ILE A 94 -18.12 3.72 9.96
CA ILE A 94 -17.36 3.12 8.84
C ILE A 94 -16.74 1.83 9.35
N LYS A 95 -17.01 0.71 8.67
CA LYS A 95 -16.41 -0.61 8.91
C LYS A 95 -14.92 -0.42 9.26
N SER A 96 -14.57 -0.69 10.51
CA SER A 96 -13.21 -0.57 10.99
C SER A 96 -12.31 -1.41 10.08
N LYS A 97 -11.35 -0.73 9.47
CA LYS A 97 -10.37 -1.36 8.58
C LYS A 97 -8.99 -1.05 9.11
N GLU A 98 -8.12 -2.05 9.07
CA GLU A 98 -6.75 -1.96 9.50
C GLU A 98 -5.85 -1.86 8.28
N TRP A 99 -4.76 -1.13 8.41
CA TRP A 99 -3.83 -0.88 7.32
C TRP A 99 -2.56 -1.68 7.57
N PHE A 100 -2.06 -2.31 6.52
CA PHE A 100 -0.88 -3.15 6.54
C PHE A 100 0.10 -2.68 5.48
N LEU A 101 1.37 -2.91 5.76
CA LEU A 101 2.48 -2.78 4.83
C LEU A 101 3.16 -4.13 4.75
N VAL A 102 3.39 -4.61 3.53
CA VAL A 102 4.23 -5.78 3.26
C VAL A 102 5.31 -5.41 2.27
N LYS A 103 6.52 -5.92 2.49
CA LYS A 103 7.63 -5.80 1.55
C LYS A 103 7.66 -7.05 0.66
N LEU A 104 7.84 -6.82 -0.64
CA LEU A 104 7.91 -7.84 -1.67
C LEU A 104 9.22 -7.65 -2.42
N TYR A 105 9.82 -8.76 -2.85
CA TYR A 105 11.04 -8.77 -3.61
C TYR A 105 10.79 -9.26 -5.05
N ILE A 106 11.50 -8.64 -6.00
CA ILE A 106 11.56 -9.04 -7.41
C ILE A 106 12.98 -9.54 -7.68
N PRO A 107 13.25 -10.87 -7.61
CA PRO A 107 14.60 -11.41 -7.72
C PRO A 107 15.30 -11.08 -9.03
N LYS A 108 14.56 -11.11 -10.14
CA LYS A 108 15.14 -10.91 -11.48
C LYS A 108 15.79 -9.54 -11.66
N THR A 109 15.32 -8.53 -10.93
CA THR A 109 15.71 -7.13 -11.12
C THR A 109 16.29 -6.51 -9.86
N ASP A 110 16.50 -7.32 -8.83
CA ASP A 110 16.94 -6.90 -7.51
C ASP A 110 16.20 -5.62 -7.05
N SER A 111 14.86 -5.70 -7.05
CA SER A 111 13.99 -4.57 -6.78
C SER A 111 12.92 -4.93 -5.75
N TYR A 112 12.41 -3.93 -5.05
CA TYR A 112 11.45 -4.11 -3.97
C TYR A 112 10.13 -3.40 -4.27
N ILE A 113 9.02 -4.06 -3.93
CA ILE A 113 7.70 -3.44 -3.90
C ILE A 113 7.25 -3.35 -2.45
N TYR A 114 6.83 -2.16 -2.05
CA TYR A 114 6.21 -1.94 -0.74
C TYR A 114 4.71 -1.84 -0.96
N ALA A 115 3.95 -2.85 -0.55
CA ALA A 115 2.50 -2.88 -0.73
C ALA A 115 1.78 -2.43 0.53
N ILE A 116 1.09 -1.30 0.45
CA ILE A 116 0.19 -0.80 1.49
C ILE A 116 -1.24 -1.13 1.11
N TYR A 117 -1.94 -1.80 2.01
CA TYR A 117 -3.32 -2.24 1.81
C TYR A 117 -4.12 -2.15 3.09
N SER A 118 -5.43 -2.38 3.01
CA SER A 118 -6.28 -2.44 4.18
C SER A 118 -7.12 -3.71 4.20
N ILE A 119 -7.40 -4.25 5.38
CA ILE A 119 -8.33 -5.37 5.58
C ILE A 119 -9.49 -4.88 6.45
N LEU A 120 -10.72 -5.29 6.14
CA LEU A 120 -11.86 -5.01 7.03
C LEU A 120 -11.76 -5.91 8.27
N GLN A 121 -11.99 -5.37 9.47
CA GLN A 121 -11.88 -6.15 10.72
C GLN A 121 -12.72 -7.43 10.75
N LYS A 122 -13.84 -7.48 10.03
CA LYS A 122 -14.66 -8.70 9.91
C LYS A 122 -13.95 -9.89 9.24
N TYR A 123 -12.84 -9.64 8.52
CA TYR A 123 -12.02 -10.64 7.86
C TYR A 123 -10.75 -10.99 8.66
N LEU A 124 -10.48 -10.29 9.77
CA LEU A 124 -9.33 -10.54 10.66
C LEU A 124 -9.69 -11.48 11.83
N LYS A 125 -10.75 -12.30 11.69
CA LYS A 125 -11.26 -13.19 12.74
C LYS A 125 -10.61 -14.56 12.68
#